data_AF-A0A7X8BLV6-F1
#
_entry.id   AF-A0A7X8BLV6-F1
#
_cell.length_a   1.000
_cell.length_b   1.000
_cell.length_c   1.000
_cell.angle_alpha   90.00
_cell.angle_beta   90.00
_cell.angle_gamma   90.00
#
_symmetry.space_group_name_H-M   'P 1'
#
loop_
_entity.id
_entity.type
_entity.pdbx_description
1 polymer ?
#
loop_
_entity_poly.entity_id
_entity_poly.type
_entity_poly.pdbx_seq_one_letter_code
_entity_poly.pdbx_strand_id
1 'polypeptide(L)'
;MRRILPILAILAVLIGAAPVSAQLIGTWAGEGKGFCYPKPEVDIVIYPWQSWKGEVCYTDETDKPVFEGEWFDEEGYHGTFFGKMYPTPIEEYYLFKGEWTWFDPASKTAKPVVGGKFEMKFHFLVGTCNGFWDTEWPSPVEQGTMWGKKID
;
A
#
# COMPACT_ATOMS: atom_id res chain seq x y z
N MET A 1 37.73 4.81 44.06
CA MET A 1 36.63 5.50 43.35
C MET A 1 36.46 4.88 41.98
N ARG A 2 35.42 4.05 41.80
CA ARG A 2 35.03 3.47 40.50
C ARG A 2 34.51 4.58 39.60
N ARG A 3 35.22 4.89 38.51
CA ARG A 3 34.71 5.69 37.39
C ARG A 3 34.46 4.72 36.23
N ILE A 4 33.25 4.16 36.16
CA ILE A 4 32.77 3.45 34.97
C ILE A 4 31.45 4.10 34.58
N LEU A 5 31.51 5.30 34.03
CA LEU A 5 30.41 6.00 33.37
C LEU A 5 31.09 6.92 32.34
N PRO A 6 31.31 6.45 31.10
CA PRO A 6 30.46 6.97 30.02
C PRO A 6 30.13 5.96 28.90
N ILE A 7 30.48 4.67 29.03
CA ILE A 7 30.35 3.72 27.92
C ILE A 7 28.88 3.42 27.56
N LEU A 8 27.95 3.49 28.53
CA LEU A 8 26.52 3.27 28.28
C LEU A 8 25.86 4.38 27.43
N ALA A 9 26.34 5.63 27.55
CA ALA A 9 25.78 6.75 26.80
C ALA A 9 26.20 6.73 25.32
N ILE A 10 27.39 6.21 25.02
CA ILE A 10 27.92 6.10 23.65
C ILE A 10 27.21 4.97 22.89
N LEU A 11 26.88 3.87 23.57
CA LEU A 11 26.08 2.79 22.98
C LEU A 11 24.64 3.22 22.68
N ALA A 12 24.02 4.07 23.51
CA ALA A 12 22.67 4.59 23.25
C ALA A 12 22.60 5.54 22.03
N VAL A 13 23.72 6.15 21.63
CA VAL A 13 23.81 6.99 20.41
C VAL A 13 24.14 6.14 19.16
N LEU A 14 24.85 5.01 19.32
CA LEU A 14 25.12 4.04 18.24
C LEU A 14 23.94 3.11 17.96
N ILE A 15 23.07 2.87 18.94
CA ILE A 15 21.71 2.36 18.75
C ILE A 15 20.85 3.58 18.40
N GLY A 16 21.23 4.27 17.33
CA GLY A 16 20.47 5.39 16.80
C GLY A 16 19.04 4.91 16.62
N ALA A 17 18.08 5.64 17.20
CA ALA A 17 16.67 5.42 16.92
C ALA A 17 16.55 5.22 15.41
N ALA A 18 16.16 4.01 14.98
CA ALA A 18 15.94 3.77 13.58
C ALA A 18 15.04 4.92 13.08
N PRO A 19 15.44 5.64 12.01
CA PRO A 19 14.66 6.77 11.56
C PRO A 19 13.22 6.30 11.39
N VAL A 20 12.25 7.12 11.80
CA VAL A 20 10.82 6.76 11.80
C VAL A 20 10.37 6.18 10.45
N SER A 21 11.00 6.60 9.35
CA SER A 21 10.81 6.02 8.02
C SER A 21 11.20 4.54 7.89
N ALA A 22 12.18 4.03 8.64
CA ALA A 22 12.54 2.62 8.65
C ALA A 22 11.42 1.73 9.21
N GLN A 23 10.52 2.27 10.04
CA GLN A 23 9.35 1.51 10.53
C GLN A 23 8.29 1.35 9.44
N LEU A 24 8.20 2.31 8.52
CA LEU A 24 7.29 2.28 7.38
C LEU A 24 7.76 1.30 6.29
N ILE A 25 9.06 1.31 5.98
CA ILE A 25 9.65 0.46 4.93
C ILE A 25 9.46 -1.02 5.26
N GLY A 26 9.10 -1.81 4.25
CA GLY A 26 8.90 -3.25 4.35
C GLY A 26 7.62 -3.72 3.70
N THR A 27 7.24 -4.94 4.03
CA THR A 27 6.15 -5.68 3.39
C THR A 27 4.86 -5.54 4.18
N TRP A 28 3.79 -5.25 3.46
CA TRP A 28 2.46 -5.07 4.00
C TRP A 28 1.47 -6.00 3.28
N ALA A 29 0.49 -6.51 4.02
CA ALA A 29 -0.56 -7.33 3.44
C ALA A 29 -1.89 -7.09 4.15
N GLY A 30 -2.98 -7.35 3.45
CA GLY A 30 -4.30 -7.07 3.98
C GLY A 30 -5.44 -7.47 3.06
N GLU A 31 -6.59 -6.89 3.37
CA GLU A 31 -7.87 -7.19 2.74
C GLU A 31 -8.63 -5.88 2.49
N GLY A 32 -9.66 -5.97 1.66
CA GLY A 32 -10.44 -4.84 1.20
C GLY A 32 -11.86 -5.25 0.90
N LYS A 33 -12.70 -4.24 0.69
CA LYS A 33 -14.11 -4.42 0.33
C LYS A 33 -14.48 -3.48 -0.79
N GLY A 34 -15.40 -3.93 -1.63
CA GLY A 34 -15.88 -3.22 -2.80
C GLY A 34 -15.80 -4.12 -4.01
N PHE A 35 -16.46 -3.70 -5.08
CA PHE A 35 -16.48 -4.43 -6.35
C PHE A 35 -16.81 -3.46 -7.47
N CYS A 36 -16.44 -3.81 -8.69
CA CYS A 36 -16.74 -3.01 -9.88
C CYS A 36 -16.90 -3.89 -11.11
N TYR A 37 -17.43 -3.29 -12.18
CA TYR A 37 -17.77 -3.95 -13.43
C TYR A 37 -16.88 -3.43 -14.56
N PRO A 38 -15.65 -3.95 -14.72
CA PRO A 38 -14.75 -3.50 -15.79
C PRO A 38 -15.30 -3.76 -17.20
N LYS A 39 -16.17 -4.76 -17.33
CA LYS A 39 -16.84 -5.13 -18.59
C LYS A 39 -18.32 -5.44 -18.33
N PRO A 40 -19.16 -4.41 -18.15
CA PRO A 40 -20.58 -4.60 -17.86
C PRO A 40 -21.33 -5.30 -19.01
N GLU A 41 -20.81 -5.27 -20.23
CA GLU A 41 -21.41 -5.94 -21.40
C GLU A 41 -21.30 -7.48 -21.37
N VAL A 42 -20.42 -8.03 -20.53
CA VAL A 42 -20.22 -9.48 -20.38
C VAL A 42 -20.33 -9.92 -18.90
N ASP A 43 -20.94 -9.08 -18.07
CA ASP A 43 -21.19 -9.33 -16.64
C ASP A 43 -19.96 -9.76 -15.83
N ILE A 44 -18.77 -9.25 -16.18
CA ILE A 44 -17.56 -9.48 -15.37
C ILE A 44 -17.59 -8.54 -14.17
N VAL A 45 -17.58 -9.14 -12.98
CA VAL A 45 -17.40 -8.47 -11.70
C VAL A 45 -16.01 -8.80 -11.20
N ILE A 46 -15.34 -7.81 -10.62
CA ILE A 46 -14.07 -8.05 -9.89
C ILE A 46 -14.20 -7.48 -8.48
N TYR A 47 -13.41 -8.00 -7.56
CA TYR A 47 -13.36 -7.56 -6.16
C TYR A 47 -11.97 -7.03 -5.81
N PRO A 48 -11.62 -5.81 -6.27
CA PRO A 48 -10.28 -5.26 -6.07
C PRO A 48 -9.92 -5.24 -4.60
N TRP A 49 -8.67 -5.58 -4.30
CA TRP A 49 -8.12 -5.57 -2.95
C TRP A 49 -8.76 -6.56 -1.97
N GLN A 50 -9.61 -7.51 -2.40
CA GLN A 50 -10.16 -8.54 -1.50
C GLN A 50 -9.06 -9.22 -0.69
N SER A 51 -7.94 -9.53 -1.34
CA SER A 51 -6.64 -9.73 -0.71
C SER A 51 -5.56 -8.93 -1.43
N TRP A 52 -4.53 -8.49 -0.74
CA TRP A 52 -3.41 -7.79 -1.35
C TRP A 52 -2.11 -7.94 -0.57
N LYS A 53 -1.00 -7.77 -1.29
CA LYS A 53 0.35 -7.72 -0.74
C LYS A 53 1.14 -6.64 -1.47
N GLY A 54 1.82 -5.79 -0.71
CA GLY A 54 2.68 -4.74 -1.27
C GLY A 54 3.89 -4.45 -0.40
N GLU A 55 4.74 -3.59 -0.92
CA GLU A 55 5.98 -3.16 -0.30
C GLU A 55 6.02 -1.63 -0.27
N VAL A 56 6.48 -1.08 0.85
CA VAL A 56 6.89 0.31 0.93
C VAL A 56 8.42 0.34 0.85
N CYS A 57 8.95 0.92 -0.21
CA CYS A 57 10.39 0.95 -0.49
C CYS A 57 10.84 2.32 -1.01
N TYR A 58 12.15 2.58 -1.01
CA TYR A 58 12.73 3.74 -1.69
C TYR A 58 13.08 3.39 -3.13
N THR A 59 12.83 4.31 -4.06
CA THR A 59 13.26 4.17 -5.46
C THR A 59 14.41 5.12 -5.75
N ASP A 60 15.29 4.74 -6.68
CA ASP A 60 16.46 5.57 -7.06
C ASP A 60 16.07 6.92 -7.70
N GLU A 61 14.83 7.04 -8.18
CA GLU A 61 14.34 8.23 -8.89
C GLU A 61 13.76 9.30 -7.97
N THR A 62 13.30 8.91 -6.78
CA THR A 62 12.70 9.81 -5.82
C THR A 62 13.20 9.44 -4.43
N ASP A 63 13.83 10.37 -3.72
CA ASP A 63 14.22 10.24 -2.30
C ASP A 63 12.99 10.18 -1.35
N LYS A 64 11.88 9.63 -1.84
CA LYS A 64 10.60 9.48 -1.20
C LYS A 64 10.14 8.04 -1.39
N PRO A 65 9.56 7.41 -0.36
CA PRO A 65 9.08 6.05 -0.49
C PRO A 65 7.91 5.97 -1.48
N VAL A 66 7.81 4.81 -2.13
CA VAL A 66 6.68 4.37 -2.95
C VAL A 66 5.98 3.20 -2.26
N PHE A 67 4.72 2.98 -2.61
CA PHE A 67 3.95 1.81 -2.18
C PHE A 67 3.45 1.08 -3.41
N GLU A 68 3.91 -0.14 -3.61
CA GLU A 68 3.60 -0.93 -4.80
C GLU A 68 3.33 -2.39 -4.46
N GLY A 69 2.62 -3.10 -5.32
CA GLY A 69 2.27 -4.49 -5.06
C GLY A 69 1.16 -5.01 -5.95
N GLU A 70 0.51 -6.07 -5.47
CA GLU A 70 -0.52 -6.81 -6.18
C GLU A 70 -1.75 -7.04 -5.32
N TRP A 71 -2.91 -7.07 -5.96
CA TRP A 71 -4.18 -7.48 -5.36
C TRP A 71 -4.75 -8.69 -6.09
N PHE A 72 -5.53 -9.48 -5.37
CA PHE A 72 -6.17 -10.70 -5.85
C PHE A 72 -7.58 -10.81 -5.28
N ASP A 73 -8.50 -11.38 -6.05
CA ASP A 73 -9.80 -11.83 -5.57
C ASP A 73 -9.97 -13.35 -5.60
N GLU A 74 -11.04 -13.83 -4.99
CA GLU A 74 -11.35 -15.26 -4.89
C GLU A 74 -11.74 -15.89 -6.24
N GLU A 75 -12.10 -15.07 -7.24
CA GLU A 75 -12.42 -15.51 -8.60
C GLU A 75 -11.16 -15.66 -9.47
N GLY A 76 -9.99 -15.30 -8.92
CA GLY A 76 -8.70 -15.40 -9.58
C GLY A 76 -8.36 -14.18 -10.44
N TYR A 77 -9.15 -13.11 -10.39
CA TYR A 77 -8.76 -11.83 -10.96
C TYR A 77 -7.71 -11.17 -10.07
N HIS A 78 -6.82 -10.43 -10.72
CA HIS A 78 -5.72 -9.77 -10.04
C HIS A 78 -5.27 -8.54 -10.80
N GLY A 79 -4.39 -7.78 -10.17
CA GLY A 79 -3.84 -6.56 -10.72
C GLY A 79 -2.70 -6.02 -9.88
N THR A 80 -2.09 -4.94 -10.34
CA THR A 80 -1.03 -4.26 -9.59
C THR A 80 -1.51 -2.92 -9.06
N PHE A 81 -0.77 -2.36 -8.11
CA PHE A 81 -0.94 -0.98 -7.69
C PHE A 81 0.41 -0.30 -7.50
N PHE A 82 0.42 1.01 -7.68
CA PHE A 82 1.59 1.84 -7.45
C PHE A 82 1.17 3.21 -6.95
N GLY A 83 1.75 3.65 -5.84
CA GLY A 83 1.47 4.94 -5.23
C GLY A 83 2.72 5.63 -4.72
N LYS A 84 2.69 6.96 -4.72
CA LYS A 84 3.78 7.81 -4.22
C LYS A 84 3.39 8.42 -2.90
N MET A 85 4.37 8.61 -2.02
CA MET A 85 4.16 9.33 -0.77
C MET A 85 3.74 10.77 -1.04
N TYR A 86 2.56 11.13 -0.54
CA TYR A 86 1.99 12.46 -0.60
C TYR A 86 2.29 13.22 0.70
N PRO A 87 2.77 14.47 0.65
CA PRO A 87 3.01 15.26 1.85
C PRO A 87 1.73 15.42 2.67
N THR A 88 1.80 15.13 3.96
CA THR A 88 0.69 15.32 4.90
C THR A 88 1.18 16.16 6.09
N PRO A 89 0.38 17.12 6.59
CA PRO A 89 0.71 17.87 7.79
C PRO A 89 0.53 17.05 9.08
N ILE A 90 0.00 15.83 8.98
CA ILE A 90 -0.31 14.97 10.12
C ILE A 90 0.87 14.01 10.35
N GLU A 91 1.49 14.09 11.53
CA GLU A 91 2.66 13.29 11.90
C GLU A 91 2.33 11.82 12.24
N GLU A 92 1.05 11.47 12.35
CA GLU A 92 0.58 10.15 12.80
C GLU A 92 0.55 9.07 11.70
N TYR A 93 0.62 9.47 10.43
CA TYR A 93 0.59 8.54 9.32
C TYR A 93 1.33 9.06 8.08
N TYR A 94 1.80 8.12 7.25
CA TYR A 94 2.24 8.42 5.90
C TYR A 94 1.12 8.17 4.91
N LEU A 95 0.89 9.13 4.00
CA LEU A 95 -0.15 9.06 3.00
C LEU A 95 0.44 8.65 1.65
N PHE A 96 -0.08 7.59 1.05
CA PHE A 96 0.25 7.18 -0.31
C PHE A 96 -0.96 7.36 -1.20
N LYS A 97 -0.74 7.95 -2.38
CA LYS A 97 -1.75 8.09 -3.41
C LYS A 97 -1.23 7.51 -4.71
N GLY A 98 -2.09 6.79 -5.42
CA GLY A 98 -1.67 6.04 -6.58
C GLY A 98 -2.81 5.54 -7.44
N GLU A 99 -2.44 4.63 -8.34
CA GLU A 99 -3.36 3.95 -9.24
C GLU A 99 -3.26 2.45 -9.03
N TRP A 100 -4.37 1.77 -9.28
CA TRP A 100 -4.43 0.32 -9.33
C TRP A 100 -4.90 -0.11 -10.70
N THR A 101 -4.54 -1.33 -11.07
CA THR A 101 -4.76 -1.89 -12.40
C THR A 101 -5.43 -3.26 -12.30
N TRP A 102 -5.86 -3.80 -13.43
CA TRP A 102 -6.43 -5.14 -13.58
C TRP A 102 -5.83 -5.86 -14.77
N PHE A 103 -5.46 -7.13 -14.60
CA PHE A 103 -5.09 -7.99 -15.70
C PHE A 103 -6.34 -8.63 -16.30
N ASP A 104 -6.83 -8.04 -17.39
CA ASP A 104 -7.94 -8.57 -18.16
C ASP A 104 -7.58 -9.93 -18.79
N PRO A 105 -8.20 -11.05 -18.37
CA PRO A 105 -7.86 -12.37 -18.88
C PRO A 105 -8.25 -12.57 -20.35
N ALA A 106 -9.15 -11.73 -20.89
CA ALA A 106 -9.51 -11.75 -22.30
C ALA A 106 -8.60 -10.85 -23.16
N SER A 107 -7.76 -10.03 -22.54
CA SER A 107 -6.82 -9.16 -23.24
C SER A 107 -5.77 -10.01 -23.95
N LYS A 108 -5.57 -9.74 -25.25
CA LYS A 108 -4.48 -10.34 -26.03
C LYS A 108 -3.12 -9.71 -25.71
N THR A 109 -3.10 -8.67 -24.89
CA THR A 109 -1.88 -7.98 -24.46
C THR A 109 -1.65 -8.26 -22.98
N ALA A 110 -0.42 -8.54 -22.59
CA ALA A 110 -0.03 -8.70 -21.18
C ALA A 110 -0.02 -7.38 -20.40
N LYS A 111 -0.65 -6.32 -20.92
CA LYS A 111 -0.70 -5.01 -20.29
C LYS A 111 -1.93 -4.92 -19.38
N PRO A 112 -1.75 -4.56 -18.10
CA PRO A 112 -2.89 -4.34 -17.23
C PRO A 112 -3.60 -3.04 -17.60
N VAL A 113 -4.90 -2.99 -17.32
CA VAL A 113 -5.77 -1.82 -17.55
C VAL A 113 -5.89 -1.03 -16.26
N VAL A 114 -5.85 0.30 -16.32
CA VAL A 114 -6.07 1.14 -15.13
C VAL A 114 -7.50 0.92 -14.63
N GLY A 115 -7.64 0.53 -13.36
CA GLY A 115 -8.92 0.29 -12.72
C GLY A 115 -9.41 1.50 -11.94
N GLY A 116 -8.49 2.33 -11.45
CA GLY A 116 -8.80 3.60 -10.79
C GLY A 116 -7.69 4.06 -9.85
N LYS A 117 -8.08 4.87 -8.87
CA LYS A 117 -7.15 5.51 -7.92
C LYS A 117 -7.29 4.93 -6.53
N PHE A 118 -6.24 5.08 -5.73
CA PHE A 118 -6.29 4.73 -4.32
C PHE A 118 -5.59 5.77 -3.43
N GLU A 119 -6.01 5.82 -2.18
CA GLU A 119 -5.36 6.50 -1.07
C GLU A 119 -5.16 5.49 0.07
N MET A 120 -3.95 5.41 0.63
CA MET A 120 -3.62 4.53 1.76
C MET A 120 -2.85 5.30 2.83
N LYS A 121 -3.30 5.18 4.08
CA LYS A 121 -2.66 5.75 5.27
C LYS A 121 -1.92 4.65 6.02
N PHE A 122 -0.64 4.85 6.28
CA PHE A 122 0.21 3.94 7.02
C PHE A 122 0.49 4.49 8.41
N HIS A 123 -0.08 3.84 9.42
CA HIS A 123 0.13 4.14 10.83
C HIS A 123 1.32 3.33 11.34
N PHE A 124 2.53 3.79 11.02
CA PHE A 124 3.78 3.05 11.22
C PHE A 124 4.05 2.65 12.68
N LEU A 125 3.59 3.44 13.66
CA LEU A 125 3.76 3.12 15.09
C LEU A 125 3.01 1.86 15.52
N VAL A 126 1.83 1.61 14.93
CA VAL A 126 0.99 0.44 15.23
C VAL A 126 1.14 -0.66 14.18
N GLY A 127 1.90 -0.43 13.11
CA GLY A 127 2.12 -1.43 12.06
C GLY A 127 0.86 -1.77 11.26
N THR A 128 -0.09 -0.84 11.15
CA THR A 128 -1.34 -1.01 10.41
C THR A 128 -1.50 0.05 9.32
N CYS A 129 -2.23 -0.27 8.27
CA CYS A 129 -2.63 0.68 7.25
C CYS A 129 -4.12 0.55 6.91
N ASN A 130 -4.71 1.63 6.44
CA ASN A 130 -6.07 1.65 5.94
C ASN A 130 -6.24 2.73 4.88
N GLY A 131 -7.18 2.50 3.98
CA GLY A 131 -7.31 3.32 2.79
C GLY A 131 -8.62 3.11 2.08
N PHE A 132 -8.74 3.81 0.96
CA PHE A 132 -9.87 3.73 0.07
C PHE A 132 -9.41 3.67 -1.37
N TRP A 133 -10.14 2.95 -2.20
CA TRP A 133 -9.93 2.93 -3.65
C TRP A 133 -11.22 3.34 -4.35
N ASP A 134 -11.04 3.93 -5.52
CA ASP A 134 -12.11 4.30 -6.44
C ASP A 134 -11.88 3.59 -7.78
N THR A 135 -12.90 3.56 -8.63
CA THR A 135 -12.82 2.93 -9.94
C THR A 135 -13.31 3.85 -11.05
N GLU A 136 -12.69 3.74 -12.22
CA GLU A 136 -13.18 4.40 -13.44
C GLU A 136 -14.37 3.65 -14.07
N TRP A 137 -14.65 2.44 -13.58
CA TRP A 137 -15.71 1.58 -14.09
C TRP A 137 -17.01 1.71 -13.30
N PRO A 138 -18.14 1.30 -13.87
CA PRO A 138 -19.39 1.24 -13.12
C PRO A 138 -19.22 0.45 -11.82
N SER A 139 -19.67 1.05 -10.73
CA SER A 139 -19.66 0.45 -9.40
C SER A 139 -20.89 0.92 -8.63
N PRO A 140 -21.62 0.03 -7.95
CA PRO A 140 -22.72 0.40 -7.06
C PRO A 140 -22.23 0.93 -5.72
N VAL A 141 -20.93 0.77 -5.41
CA VAL A 141 -20.27 1.40 -4.27
C VAL A 141 -19.49 2.62 -4.76
N GLU A 142 -19.74 3.79 -4.18
CA GLU A 142 -19.01 5.02 -4.50
C GLU A 142 -17.51 4.90 -4.23
N GLN A 143 -17.12 4.04 -3.26
CA GLN A 143 -15.74 3.85 -2.88
C GLN A 143 -15.54 2.48 -2.22
N GLY A 144 -14.46 1.80 -2.57
CA GLY A 144 -13.97 0.62 -1.87
C GLY A 144 -13.06 0.96 -0.70
N THR A 145 -12.85 0.01 0.20
CA THR A 145 -12.02 0.15 1.39
C THR A 145 -10.87 -0.85 1.38
N MET A 146 -9.77 -0.49 2.04
CA MET A 146 -8.62 -1.36 2.25
C MET A 146 -8.13 -1.24 3.69
N TRP A 147 -7.65 -2.35 4.22
CA TRP A 147 -6.95 -2.42 5.50
C TRP A 147 -5.82 -3.43 5.40
N GLY A 148 -4.74 -3.22 6.15
CA GLY A 148 -3.67 -4.20 6.25
C GLY A 148 -2.74 -3.96 7.43
N LYS A 149 -1.73 -4.82 7.49
CA LYS A 149 -0.69 -4.79 8.52
C LYS A 149 0.68 -5.07 7.91
N LYS A 150 1.71 -4.61 8.59
CA LYS A 150 3.09 -5.00 8.30
C LYS A 150 3.28 -6.49 8.63
N ILE A 151 4.02 -7.21 7.81
CA ILE A 151 4.22 -8.66 7.93
C ILE A 151 5.70 -9.10 7.99
N ASP A 152 6.62 -8.16 8.08
CA ASP A 152 8.06 -8.38 8.25
C ASP A 152 8.69 -7.62 9.42
#